data_AF-A0A7W1C4B5-F1
#
_entry.id   AF-A0A7W1C4B5-F1
#
_cell.length_a   1.000
_cell.length_b   1.000
_cell.length_c   1.000
_cell.angle_alpha   90.00
_cell.angle_beta   90.00
_cell.angle_gamma   90.00
#
_symmetry.space_group_name_H-M   'P 1'
#
loop_
_entity.id
_entity.type
_entity.pdbx_description
1 polymer ?
#
loop_
_entity_poly.entity_id
_entity_poly.type
_entity_poly.pdbx_seq_one_letter_code
_entity_poly.pdbx_strand_id
1 'polypeptide(L)'
;MAVWDNLKRELDTAGKGLQDVLEKAGKATQGAIEEGKVRLDAFRERQLADRAAQALGYAIFRAEQSGSQLDSDTKARLTATLSEREAEASRLESQLNRAGDTGADTTASSTV
;
A
#
# COMPACT_ATOMS: atom_id res chain seq x y z
N MET A 1 -20.18 -9.36 -52.27
CA MET A 1 -20.38 -10.04 -50.97
C MET A 1 -19.05 -10.22 -50.23
N ALA A 2 -18.06 -10.95 -50.77
CA ALA A 2 -16.82 -11.29 -50.05
C ALA A 2 -15.96 -10.11 -49.52
N VAL A 3 -15.88 -8.98 -50.23
CA VAL A 3 -15.11 -7.80 -49.77
C VAL A 3 -15.75 -7.16 -48.53
N TRP A 4 -17.08 -7.13 -48.48
CA TRP A 4 -17.83 -6.57 -47.36
C TRP A 4 -17.73 -7.46 -46.11
N ASP A 5 -17.76 -8.78 -46.28
CA ASP A 5 -17.58 -9.74 -45.19
C ASP A 5 -16.18 -9.67 -44.60
N ASN A 6 -15.16 -9.46 -45.43
CA ASN A 6 -13.79 -9.29 -44.97
C ASN A 6 -13.62 -7.98 -44.18
N LEU A 7 -14.11 -6.86 -44.72
CA LEU A 7 -14.09 -5.57 -44.02
C LEU A 7 -14.79 -5.64 -42.66
N LYS A 8 -15.94 -6.32 -42.59
CA LYS A 8 -16.68 -6.51 -41.34
C LYS A 8 -15.90 -7.35 -40.32
N ARG A 9 -15.18 -8.38 -40.78
CA ARG A 9 -14.33 -9.22 -39.92
C ARG A 9 -13.12 -8.45 -39.39
N GLU A 10 -12.47 -7.65 -40.22
CA GLU A 10 -11.37 -6.78 -39.80
C GLU A 10 -11.86 -5.74 -38.77
N LEU A 11 -13.01 -5.12 -39.00
CA LEU A 11 -13.61 -4.16 -38.06
C LEU A 11 -13.95 -4.81 -36.71
N ASP A 12 -14.51 -6.03 -36.71
CA ASP A 12 -14.82 -6.78 -35.49
C ASP A 12 -13.55 -7.16 -34.72
N THR A 13 -12.50 -7.54 -35.44
CA THR A 13 -11.19 -7.89 -34.85
C THR A 13 -10.51 -6.65 -34.25
N ALA A 14 -10.55 -5.53 -34.96
CA ALA A 14 -10.05 -4.24 -34.47
C ALA A 14 -10.84 -3.76 -33.25
N GLY A 15 -12.17 -3.92 -33.27
CA GLY A 15 -13.05 -3.60 -32.13
C GLY A 15 -12.72 -4.42 -30.88
N LYS A 16 -12.52 -5.73 -31.03
CA LYS A 16 -12.08 -6.61 -29.93
C LYS A 16 -10.71 -6.23 -29.38
N GLY A 17 -9.75 -5.94 -30.26
CA GLY A 17 -8.41 -5.50 -29.85
C GLY A 17 -8.44 -4.21 -29.03
N LEU A 18 -9.27 -3.24 -29.42
CA LEU A 18 -9.46 -2.01 -28.64
C LEU A 18 -10.11 -2.29 -27.28
N GLN A 19 -11.12 -3.15 -27.23
CA GLN A 19 -11.79 -3.54 -25.98
C GLN A 19 -10.83 -4.20 -25.00
N ASP A 20 -10.00 -5.14 -25.45
CA ASP A 20 -9.01 -5.83 -24.61
C ASP A 20 -7.97 -4.86 -24.03
N VAL A 21 -7.51 -3.90 -24.84
CA VAL A 21 -6.55 -2.88 -24.40
C VAL A 21 -7.19 -1.97 -23.34
N LEU A 22 -8.43 -1.55 -23.54
CA LEU A 22 -9.16 -0.72 -22.56
C LEU A 22 -9.40 -1.47 -21.25
N GLU A 23 -9.76 -2.76 -21.30
CA GLU A 23 -9.95 -3.57 -20.10
C GLU A 23 -8.63 -3.76 -19.32
N LYS A 24 -7.52 -4.05 -20.03
CA LYS A 24 -6.19 -4.16 -19.42
C LYS A 24 -5.74 -2.83 -18.82
N ALA A 25 -5.92 -1.72 -19.53
CA ALA A 25 -5.59 -0.38 -19.04
C ALA A 25 -6.44 0.00 -17.81
N GLY A 26 -7.74 -0.35 -17.81
CA GLY A 26 -8.63 -0.16 -16.69
C GLY A 26 -8.17 -0.92 -15.44
N LYS A 27 -7.88 -2.22 -15.58
CA LYS A 27 -7.37 -3.06 -14.47
C LYS A 27 -6.02 -2.56 -13.94
N ALA A 28 -5.10 -2.18 -14.83
CA ALA A 28 -3.80 -1.63 -14.44
C ALA A 28 -3.94 -0.31 -13.67
N THR A 29 -4.83 0.57 -14.11
CA THR A 29 -5.10 1.85 -13.43
C THR A 29 -5.70 1.61 -12.05
N GLN A 30 -6.67 0.69 -11.93
CA GLN A 30 -7.27 0.35 -10.65
C GLN A 30 -6.25 -0.23 -9.67
N GLY A 31 -5.40 -1.17 -10.13
CA GLY A 31 -4.33 -1.73 -9.30
C GLY A 31 -3.35 -0.66 -8.81
N ALA A 32 -2.95 0.29 -9.66
CA ALA A 32 -2.07 1.38 -9.27
C ALA A 32 -2.71 2.33 -8.23
N ILE A 33 -4.02 2.59 -8.33
CA ILE A 33 -4.75 3.41 -7.35
C ILE A 33 -4.81 2.70 -6.00
N GLU A 34 -5.16 1.41 -6.00
CA GLU A 34 -5.24 0.60 -4.77
C GLU A 34 -3.88 0.51 -4.09
N GLU A 35 -2.81 0.26 -4.84
CA GLU A 35 -1.44 0.25 -4.33
C GLU A 35 -1.04 1.62 -3.76
N GLY A 36 -1.35 2.70 -4.48
CA GLY A 36 -1.08 4.07 -4.02
C GLY A 36 -1.77 4.38 -2.68
N LYS A 37 -3.00 3.89 -2.49
CA LYS A 37 -3.72 4.01 -1.22
C LYS A 37 -3.00 3.27 -0.10
N VAL A 38 -2.62 2.00 -0.31
CA VAL A 38 -1.91 1.21 0.71
C VAL A 38 -0.56 1.83 1.07
N ARG A 39 0.20 2.36 0.09
CA ARG A 39 1.46 3.09 0.34
C ARG A 39 1.25 4.30 1.22
N LEU A 40 0.20 5.07 0.94
CA LEU A 40 -0.12 6.27 1.68
C LEU A 40 -0.58 5.96 3.11
N ASP A 41 -1.38 4.91 3.29
CA ASP A 41 -1.81 4.44 4.61
C ASP A 41 -0.63 3.89 5.43
N ALA A 42 0.27 3.11 4.81
CA ALA A 42 1.51 2.64 5.47
C ALA A 42 2.36 3.81 5.97
N PHE A 43 2.56 4.82 5.12
CA PHE A 43 3.31 6.02 5.49
C PHE A 43 2.66 6.80 6.65
N ARG A 44 1.32 6.90 6.65
CA ARG A 44 0.59 7.56 7.74
C ARG A 44 0.73 6.81 9.06
N GLU A 45 0.56 5.50 9.07
CA GLU A 45 0.72 4.71 10.29
C GLU A 45 2.17 4.76 10.81
N ARG A 46 3.15 4.80 9.91
CA ARG A 46 4.55 5.01 10.30
C ARG A 46 4.76 6.35 11.01
N GLN A 47 4.20 7.43 10.48
CA GLN A 47 4.26 8.74 11.14
C GLN A 47 3.57 8.73 12.51
N LEU A 48 2.47 7.99 12.66
CA LEU A 48 1.78 7.86 13.95
C LEU A 48 2.62 7.07 14.95
N ALA A 49 3.29 6.00 14.52
CA ALA A 49 4.24 5.25 15.34
C ALA A 49 5.40 6.16 15.81
N ASP A 50 6.00 6.92 14.89
CA ASP A 50 7.10 7.83 15.22
C ASP A 50 6.67 8.90 16.24
N ARG A 51 5.46 9.46 16.09
CA ARG A 51 4.90 10.42 17.06
C ARG A 51 4.62 9.77 18.41
N ALA A 52 4.11 8.53 18.44
CA ALA A 52 3.88 7.79 19.68
C ALA A 52 5.21 7.49 20.40
N ALA A 53 6.25 7.12 19.65
CA ALA A 53 7.59 6.90 20.18
C ALA A 53 8.18 8.19 20.76
N GLN A 54 8.06 9.31 20.05
CA GLN A 54 8.48 10.63 20.55
C GLN A 54 7.74 11.01 21.84
N ALA A 55 6.42 10.81 21.89
CA ALA A 55 5.62 11.10 23.08
C ALA A 55 6.03 10.24 24.28
N LEU A 56 6.26 8.94 24.08
CA LEU A 56 6.74 8.02 25.11
C LEU A 56 8.13 8.42 25.61
N GLY A 57 9.06 8.66 24.68
CA GLY A 57 10.43 9.06 25.01
C GLY A 57 10.49 10.39 25.78
N TYR A 58 9.70 11.38 25.36
CA TYR A 58 9.61 12.66 26.05
C TYR A 58 9.01 12.52 27.46
N ALA A 59 7.98 11.68 27.62
CA ALA A 59 7.36 11.43 28.92
C ALA A 59 8.34 10.77 29.91
N ILE A 60 9.11 9.79 29.44
CA ILE A 60 10.17 9.13 30.24
C ILE A 60 11.25 10.15 30.61
N PHE A 61 11.79 10.87 29.64
CA PHE A 61 12.82 11.88 29.84
C PHE A 61 12.40 12.94 30.87
N ARG A 62 11.15 13.43 30.78
CA ARG A 62 10.63 14.42 31.74
C ARG A 62 10.50 13.83 33.15
N ALA A 63 10.03 12.59 33.28
CA ALA A 63 9.93 11.93 34.57
C ALA A 63 11.32 11.80 35.22
N GLU A 64 12.31 11.32 34.46
CA GLU A 64 13.70 11.19 34.93
C GLU A 64 14.29 12.52 35.37
N GLN A 65 14.07 13.61 34.61
CA GLN A 65 14.52 14.95 35.02
C GLN A 65 13.88 15.44 36.33
N SER A 66 12.66 15.00 36.63
CA SER A 66 11.99 15.31 37.91
C SER A 66 12.38 14.36 39.05
N GLY A 67 13.33 13.45 38.84
CA GLY A 67 13.74 12.44 39.82
C GLY A 67 12.63 11.43 40.13
N SER A 68 11.63 11.31 39.25
CA SER A 68 10.46 10.45 39.42
C SER A 68 10.39 9.43 38.29
N GLN A 69 9.66 8.34 38.49
CA GLN A 69 9.36 7.41 37.41
C GLN A 69 8.08 7.82 36.70
N LEU A 70 8.01 7.55 35.38
CA LEU A 70 6.76 7.73 34.64
C LEU A 70 5.68 6.83 35.24
N ASP A 71 4.52 7.42 35.51
CA ASP A 71 3.32 6.72 35.96
C ASP A 71 3.04 5.46 35.13
N SER A 72 2.76 4.34 35.81
CA SER A 72 2.66 3.02 35.18
C SER A 72 1.53 2.95 34.16
N ASP A 73 0.39 3.58 34.46
CA ASP A 73 -0.78 3.56 33.59
C ASP A 73 -0.53 4.42 32.34
N THR A 74 0.09 5.58 32.52
CA THR A 74 0.53 6.44 31.43
C THR A 74 1.54 5.74 30.54
N LYS A 75 2.53 5.07 31.12
CA LYS A 75 3.53 4.28 30.39
C LYS A 75 2.85 3.15 29.61
N ALA A 76 1.99 2.38 30.25
CA ALA A 76 1.26 1.28 29.61
C ALA A 76 0.44 1.76 28.42
N ARG A 77 -0.30 2.86 28.57
CA ARG A 77 -1.09 3.45 27.47
C ARG A 77 -0.21 3.90 26.31
N LEU A 78 0.87 4.63 26.57
CA LEU A 78 1.76 5.13 25.52
C LEU A 78 2.48 3.99 24.79
N THR A 79 2.91 2.96 25.51
CA THR A 79 3.51 1.75 24.93
C THR A 79 2.49 0.97 24.09
N ALA A 80 1.24 0.81 24.57
CA ALA A 80 0.19 0.15 23.82
C ALA A 80 -0.10 0.89 22.51
N THR A 81 -0.25 2.21 22.56
CA THR A 81 -0.43 3.04 21.36
C THR A 81 0.73 2.86 20.38
N LEU A 82 1.98 2.91 20.84
CA LEU A 82 3.14 2.70 19.97
C LEU A 82 3.09 1.31 19.30
N SER A 83 2.87 0.26 20.10
CA SER A 83 2.83 -1.11 19.61
C SER A 83 1.73 -1.35 18.58
N GLU A 84 0.54 -0.78 18.77
CA GLU A 84 -0.57 -0.86 17.81
C GLU A 84 -0.20 -0.23 16.46
N ARG A 85 0.43 0.95 16.49
CA ARG A 85 0.83 1.68 15.28
C ARG A 85 1.96 0.98 14.53
N GLU A 86 2.95 0.47 15.27
CA GLU A 86 4.02 -0.33 14.68
C GLU A 86 3.51 -1.61 14.03
N ALA A 87 2.56 -2.30 14.68
CA ALA A 87 1.96 -3.52 14.14
C ALA A 87 1.18 -3.23 12.85
N GLU A 88 0.38 -2.17 12.81
CA GLU A 88 -0.40 -1.83 11.62
C GLU A 88 0.49 -1.32 10.47
N ALA A 89 1.50 -0.49 10.76
CA ALA A 89 2.49 -0.08 9.77
C ALA A 89 3.19 -1.30 9.16
N SER A 90 3.66 -2.23 10.01
CA SER A 90 4.32 -3.48 9.55
C SER A 90 3.40 -4.35 8.70
N ARG A 91 2.11 -4.41 9.04
CA ARG A 91 1.09 -5.15 8.27
C ARG A 91 0.89 -4.55 6.89
N LEU A 92 0.82 -3.23 6.78
CA LEU A 92 0.65 -2.51 5.51
C LEU A 92 1.92 -2.59 4.65
N GLU A 93 3.10 -2.43 5.24
CA GLU A 93 4.40 -2.63 4.58
C GLU A 93 4.54 -4.06 4.04
N SER A 94 4.12 -5.07 4.81
CA SER A 94 4.11 -6.48 4.38
C SER A 94 3.09 -6.77 3.27
N GLN A 95 2.01 -5.98 3.15
CA GLN A 95 1.10 -6.08 2.01
C GLN A 95 1.72 -5.50 0.75
N LEU A 96 2.44 -4.38 0.87
CA LEU A 96 3.13 -3.74 -0.25
C LEU A 96 4.25 -4.60 -0.80
N ASN A 97 5.06 -5.25 0.05
CA ASN A 97 6.10 -6.16 -0.41
C ASN A 97 5.51 -7.34 -1.20
N ARG A 98 4.43 -7.95 -0.71
CA ARG A 98 3.74 -9.04 -1.42
C ARG A 98 3.14 -8.59 -2.75
N ALA A 99 2.57 -7.39 -2.80
CA ALA A 99 2.02 -6.83 -4.04
C ALA A 99 3.13 -6.49 -5.05
N GLY A 100 4.25 -5.94 -4.59
CA GLY A 100 5.42 -5.62 -5.39
C GLY A 100 6.08 -6.86 -6.02
N ASP A 101 6.24 -7.94 -5.26
CA ASP A 101 6.79 -9.21 -5.75
C ASP A 101 5.90 -9.82 -6.85
N THR A 102 4.58 -9.75 -6.70
CA THR A 102 3.62 -10.26 -7.70
C THR A 102 3.68 -9.47 -9.02
N GLY A 103 3.94 -8.16 -8.95
CA GLY A 103 4.13 -7.29 -10.12
C GLY A 103 5.46 -7.52 -10.85
N ALA A 104 6.52 -7.87 -10.13
CA ALA A 104 7.83 -8.18 -10.69
C ALA A 104 7.85 -9.53 -11.43
N ASP A 105 7.18 -10.56 -10.91
CA ASP A 105 7.08 -11.88 -11.57
C ASP A 105 6.31 -11.82 -12.89
N THR A 106 5.31 -10.95 -12.98
CA THR A 106 4.49 -10.76 -14.19
C THR A 106 5.27 -10.05 -15.31
N THR A 107 6.15 -9.11 -14.98
CA THR A 107 7.00 -8.43 -15.97
C THR A 107 8.18 -9.31 -16.43
N ALA A 108 8.70 -10.18 -15.56
CA ALA A 108 9.73 -11.15 -15.92
C ALA A 108 9.21 -12.25 -16.89
N SER A 109 7.97 -12.73 -16.73
CA SER A 109 7.37 -13.74 -17.62
C SER A 109 6.96 -13.21 -19.00
N SER A 110 6.85 -11.89 -19.20
CA SER A 110 6.39 -11.31 -20.47
C SER A 110 7.52 -10.97 -21.45
N THR A 111 8.78 -11.33 -21.14
CA THR A 111 9.98 -11.05 -21.96
C THR A 111 10.52 -12.30 -22.70
N VAL A 112 9.75 -13.39 -22.78
CA VAL A 112 10.10 -14.62 -23.53
C VAL A 112 9.05 -14.90 -24.59
#